data_AF-A0AAD2VMB0-F1
#
_entry.id   AF-A0AAD2VMB0-F1
#
_cell.length_a   1.000
_cell.length_b   1.000
_cell.length_c   1.000
_cell.angle_alpha   90.00
_cell.angle_beta   90.00
_cell.angle_gamma   90.00
#
_symmetry.space_group_name_H-M   'P 1'
#
loop_
_entity.id
_entity.type
_entity.pdbx_description
1 polymer ?
#
loop_
_entity_poly.entity_id
_entity_poly.type
_entity_poly.pdbx_seq_one_letter_code
_entity_poly.pdbx_strand_id
1 'polypeptide(L)'
;MGIAATMYDSLDNTTAGPEPAASNVPKKSQSDDMRDTFLKMIVTQMQNQDPTKPMENTDLTSQLAQIATLESMNKLSDSVSGISQQIGSGQSLQATQLVGKGVLIPRNEIILAPLKKESTGEDSSVTKPSNPLPDEGISPNSPSTFGLSNKDAIEGEEGAEAPQSEYISSPFGFFLPKLADNVEITIRDKNRMVVRTITYDTEVKPDIYDMAWDGRDNNGNLVTDTTGKYYFDVKAVSSGAEIEVTKLGYTRVNGVTPGSDAPLLDVGIGQSVPLSSIFKVYPSS
;
A
#
# COMPACT_ATOMS: atom_id res chain seq x y z
N MET A 1 6.66 -39.30 -45.83
CA MET A 1 7.06 -37.90 -45.56
C MET A 1 6.23 -37.39 -44.41
N GLY A 2 6.84 -37.19 -43.24
CA GLY A 2 6.19 -36.68 -42.04
C GLY A 2 7.28 -36.28 -41.07
N ILE A 3 7.69 -35.01 -41.14
CA ILE A 3 8.69 -34.43 -40.25
C ILE A 3 7.96 -33.80 -39.07
N ALA A 4 8.13 -34.39 -37.89
CA ALA A 4 7.82 -33.75 -36.61
C ALA A 4 9.02 -32.88 -36.23
N ALA A 5 8.83 -31.57 -36.17
CA ALA A 5 9.82 -30.65 -35.61
C ALA A 5 9.63 -30.62 -34.09
N THR A 6 10.51 -31.28 -33.36
CA THR A 6 10.69 -31.09 -31.92
C THR A 6 11.48 -29.80 -31.70
N MET A 7 10.82 -28.72 -31.30
CA MET A 7 11.50 -27.55 -30.73
C MET A 7 11.78 -27.83 -29.25
N TYR A 8 12.92 -28.46 -28.99
CA TYR A 8 13.69 -28.24 -27.77
C TYR A 8 14.47 -26.95 -28.00
N ASP A 9 14.08 -25.85 -27.35
CA ASP A 9 14.96 -24.68 -27.23
C ASP A 9 15.62 -24.73 -25.85
N SER A 10 16.94 -24.84 -25.88
CA SER A 10 17.81 -24.92 -24.71
C SER A 10 17.90 -23.55 -24.05
N LEU A 11 17.58 -23.50 -22.75
CA LEU A 11 17.93 -22.40 -21.85
C LEU A 11 19.45 -22.29 -21.76
N ASP A 12 20.06 -21.52 -22.66
CA ASP A 12 21.47 -21.12 -22.53
C ASP A 12 21.54 -19.77 -21.79
N ASN A 13 21.70 -19.89 -20.48
CA ASN A 13 22.04 -18.79 -19.57
C ASN A 13 23.57 -18.67 -19.54
N THR A 14 24.12 -17.92 -20.49
CA THR A 14 25.53 -17.50 -20.44
C THR A 14 25.63 -15.99 -20.23
N THR A 15 26.23 -15.68 -19.09
CA THR A 15 26.55 -14.37 -18.54
C THR A 15 27.32 -13.50 -19.54
N ALA A 16 26.73 -12.40 -20.00
CA ALA A 16 27.44 -11.30 -20.64
C ALA A 16 27.41 -10.08 -19.71
N GLY A 17 28.58 -9.57 -19.35
CA GLY A 17 28.79 -8.40 -18.50
C GLY A 17 28.29 -7.09 -19.12
N PRO A 18 28.47 -5.95 -18.41
CA PRO A 18 27.85 -4.69 -18.78
C PRO A 18 28.57 -4.08 -19.98
N GLU A 19 27.96 -4.18 -21.17
CA GLU A 19 28.35 -3.36 -22.33
C GLU A 19 27.48 -2.10 -22.41
N PRO A 20 28.05 -1.01 -22.95
CA PRO A 20 27.59 0.36 -22.72
C PRO A 20 26.26 0.63 -23.41
N ALA A 21 25.49 1.54 -22.80
CA ALA A 21 24.21 2.03 -23.30
C ALA A 21 24.28 2.40 -24.79
N ALA A 22 23.78 1.50 -25.65
CA ALA A 22 23.44 1.83 -27.01
C ALA A 22 22.36 2.91 -26.94
N SER A 23 22.66 4.01 -27.60
CA SER A 23 21.85 5.21 -27.68
C SER A 23 20.43 4.84 -28.09
N ASN A 24 19.45 5.09 -27.19
CA ASN A 24 18.04 5.14 -27.56
C ASN A 24 17.84 6.38 -28.47
N VAL A 25 18.26 6.27 -29.73
CA VAL A 25 17.75 7.13 -30.79
C VAL A 25 16.31 6.66 -31.03
N PRO A 26 15.29 7.49 -30.80
CA PRO A 26 13.93 7.10 -31.12
C PRO A 26 13.88 6.75 -32.62
N LYS A 27 13.60 5.48 -32.93
CA LYS A 27 13.36 5.05 -34.31
C LYS A 27 12.18 5.88 -34.82
N LYS A 28 12.46 6.75 -35.80
CA LYS A 28 11.43 7.46 -36.54
C LYS A 28 10.42 6.43 -37.06
N SER A 29 9.13 6.64 -36.76
CA SER A 29 8.10 5.66 -37.10
C SER A 29 7.93 5.59 -38.61
N GLN A 30 7.66 4.40 -39.16
CA GLN A 30 7.33 4.21 -40.58
C GLN A 30 6.19 5.13 -41.04
N SER A 31 5.30 5.51 -40.12
CA SER A 31 4.23 6.48 -40.34
C SER A 31 4.73 7.93 -40.51
N ASP A 32 5.78 8.34 -39.77
CA ASP A 32 6.41 9.64 -39.92
C ASP A 32 7.10 9.77 -41.29
N ASP A 33 7.69 8.68 -41.80
CA ASP A 33 8.30 8.65 -43.14
C ASP A 33 7.26 8.70 -44.27
N MET A 34 6.06 8.12 -44.07
CA MET A 34 4.95 8.22 -45.02
C MET A 34 4.37 9.64 -45.07
N ARG A 35 4.29 10.32 -43.93
CA ARG A 35 3.88 11.73 -43.84
C ARG A 35 4.88 12.66 -44.51
N ASP A 36 6.18 12.45 -44.30
CA ASP A 36 7.23 13.25 -44.93
C ASP A 36 7.33 13.02 -46.44
N THR A 37 7.15 11.77 -46.88
CA THR A 37 7.08 11.42 -48.32
C THR A 37 5.87 12.09 -48.97
N PHE A 38 4.76 12.23 -48.25
CA PHE A 38 3.57 12.92 -48.73
C PHE A 38 3.69 14.43 -48.71
N LEU A 39 4.25 15.05 -47.67
CA LEU A 39 4.54 16.49 -47.65
C LEU A 39 5.47 16.86 -48.80
N LYS A 40 6.46 16.01 -49.09
CA LYS A 40 7.32 16.15 -50.27
C LYS A 40 6.54 16.00 -51.57
N MET A 41 5.58 15.08 -51.65
CA MET A 41 4.71 14.90 -52.82
C MET A 41 3.76 16.09 -53.03
N ILE A 42 3.13 16.63 -51.98
CA ILE A 42 2.28 17.84 -52.04
C ILE A 42 3.09 19.05 -52.50
N VAL A 43 4.27 19.27 -51.93
CA VAL A 43 5.14 20.40 -52.31
C VAL A 43 5.61 20.25 -53.75
N THR A 44 5.94 19.03 -54.18
CA THR A 44 6.35 18.73 -55.56
C THR A 44 5.19 18.89 -56.55
N GLN A 45 3.97 18.50 -56.16
CA GLN A 45 2.79 18.70 -57.00
C GLN A 45 2.36 20.17 -57.03
N MET A 46 2.44 20.93 -55.93
CA MET A 46 2.22 22.39 -55.94
C MET A 46 3.18 23.15 -56.86
N GLN A 47 4.41 22.64 -57.05
CA GLN A 47 5.39 23.24 -57.96
C GLN A 47 5.16 22.91 -59.44
N ASN A 48 4.34 21.89 -59.77
CA ASN A 48 4.14 21.39 -61.14
C ASN A 48 2.66 21.30 -61.58
N GLN A 49 1.72 21.83 -60.80
CA GLN A 49 0.30 21.86 -61.18
C GLN A 49 0.00 23.14 -61.97
N ASP A 50 -0.45 22.97 -63.21
CA ASP A 50 -1.04 24.06 -63.99
C ASP A 50 -2.29 24.58 -63.26
N PRO A 51 -2.37 25.89 -62.95
CA PRO A 51 -3.38 26.49 -62.07
C PRO A 51 -4.84 26.38 -62.56
N THR A 52 -5.08 25.77 -63.73
CA THR A 52 -6.40 25.78 -64.36
C THR A 52 -7.23 24.50 -64.19
N LYS A 53 -6.70 23.40 -63.61
CA LYS A 53 -7.47 22.17 -63.34
C LYS A 53 -7.05 21.40 -62.07
N PRO A 54 -7.50 21.82 -60.88
CA PRO A 54 -7.27 21.09 -59.64
C PRO A 54 -8.40 20.09 -59.39
N MET A 55 -8.33 18.89 -59.97
CA MET A 55 -9.16 17.75 -59.56
C MET A 55 -8.28 16.49 -59.58
N GLU A 56 -8.46 15.59 -58.60
CA GLU A 56 -7.74 14.33 -58.28
C GLU A 56 -6.99 14.34 -56.92
N ASN A 57 -6.63 15.49 -56.35
CA ASN A 57 -5.87 15.53 -55.08
C ASN A 57 -6.73 15.58 -53.79
N THR A 58 -8.05 15.71 -53.88
CA THR A 58 -8.93 15.84 -52.70
C THR A 58 -9.22 14.50 -52.01
N ASP A 59 -9.38 13.41 -52.77
CA ASP A 59 -9.76 12.10 -52.22
C ASP A 59 -8.57 11.41 -51.52
N LEU A 60 -7.36 11.51 -52.07
CA LEU A 60 -6.14 11.05 -51.41
C LEU A 60 -5.82 11.88 -50.17
N THR A 61 -6.06 13.20 -50.21
CA THR A 61 -5.90 14.07 -49.04
C THR A 61 -6.91 13.72 -47.94
N SER A 62 -8.14 13.31 -48.30
CA SER A 62 -9.14 12.82 -47.34
C SER A 62 -8.75 11.49 -46.71
N GLN A 63 -8.30 10.50 -47.50
CA GLN A 63 -7.83 9.21 -46.98
C GLN A 63 -6.58 9.36 -46.11
N LEU A 64 -5.68 10.29 -46.47
CA LEU A 64 -4.50 10.62 -45.66
C LEU A 64 -4.84 11.40 -44.40
N ALA A 65 -5.85 12.28 -44.42
CA ALA A 65 -6.36 12.92 -43.22
C ALA A 65 -6.99 11.90 -42.26
N GLN A 66 -7.68 10.88 -42.79
CA GLN A 66 -8.20 9.76 -42.00
C GLN A 66 -7.05 8.93 -41.39
N ILE A 67 -6.01 8.61 -42.16
CA ILE A 67 -4.82 7.90 -41.65
C ILE A 67 -4.06 8.74 -40.61
N ALA A 68 -3.88 10.04 -40.85
CA ALA A 68 -3.22 10.95 -39.92
C ALA A 68 -4.01 11.11 -38.61
N THR A 69 -5.35 11.03 -38.67
CA THR A 69 -6.20 11.02 -37.47
C THR A 69 -6.03 9.71 -36.71
N LEU A 70 -6.02 8.56 -37.39
CA LEU A 70 -5.75 7.26 -36.76
C LEU A 70 -4.36 7.19 -36.14
N GLU A 71 -3.34 7.71 -36.81
CA GLU A 71 -1.98 7.79 -36.28
C GLU A 71 -1.90 8.74 -35.08
N SER A 72 -2.62 9.88 -35.11
CA SER A 72 -2.73 10.77 -33.95
C SER A 72 -3.45 10.08 -32.78
N MET A 73 -4.45 9.25 -33.04
CA MET A 73 -5.13 8.46 -32.01
C MET A 73 -4.21 7.38 -31.43
N ASN A 74 -3.42 6.72 -32.28
CA ASN A 74 -2.40 5.76 -31.83
C ASN A 74 -1.31 6.46 -31.00
N LYS A 75 -0.80 7.62 -31.44
CA LYS A 75 0.16 8.44 -30.68
C LYS A 75 -0.41 8.92 -29.34
N LEU A 76 -1.71 9.25 -29.29
CA LEU A 76 -2.39 9.59 -28.05
C LEU A 76 -2.48 8.36 -27.13
N SER A 77 -2.84 7.19 -27.67
CA SER A 77 -2.86 5.94 -26.91
C SER A 77 -1.48 5.59 -26.34
N ASP A 78 -0.41 5.74 -27.14
CA ASP A 78 0.96 5.52 -26.71
C ASP A 78 1.38 6.52 -25.64
N SER A 79 0.98 7.79 -25.78
CA SER A 79 1.24 8.82 -24.77
C SER A 79 0.51 8.51 -23.46
N VAL A 80 -0.75 8.07 -23.51
CA VAL A 80 -1.53 7.67 -22.32
C VAL A 80 -0.91 6.43 -21.67
N SER A 81 -0.47 5.45 -22.45
CA SER A 81 0.24 4.27 -21.96
C SER A 81 1.57 4.65 -21.29
N GLY A 82 2.35 5.55 -21.90
CA GLY A 82 3.59 6.06 -21.33
C GLY A 82 3.37 6.82 -20.02
N ILE A 83 2.31 7.63 -19.94
CA ILE A 83 1.91 8.31 -18.69
C ILE A 83 1.54 7.27 -17.62
N SER A 84 0.77 6.23 -17.98
CA SER A 84 0.39 5.16 -17.04
C SER A 84 1.62 4.42 -16.50
N GLN A 85 2.60 4.11 -17.35
CA GLN A 85 3.87 3.48 -16.94
C GLN A 85 4.69 4.41 -16.03
N GLN A 86 4.72 5.71 -16.32
CA GLN A 86 5.40 6.70 -15.48
C GLN A 86 4.72 6.84 -14.11
N ILE A 87 3.38 6.83 -14.05
CA ILE A 87 2.62 6.83 -12.79
C ILE A 87 2.90 5.56 -11.99
N GLY A 88 2.88 4.39 -12.62
CA GLY A 88 3.23 3.12 -11.96
C GLY A 88 4.64 3.12 -11.38
N SER A 89 5.60 3.68 -12.13
CA SER A 89 6.99 3.85 -11.66
C SER A 89 7.08 4.79 -10.45
N GLY A 90 6.29 5.87 -10.44
CA GLY A 90 6.20 6.80 -9.30
C GLY A 90 5.61 6.14 -8.05
N GLN A 91 4.54 5.34 -8.20
CA GLN A 91 3.98 4.55 -7.11
C GLN A 91 4.97 3.51 -6.60
N SER A 92 5.78 2.91 -7.47
CA SER A 92 6.81 1.95 -7.06
C SER A 92 7.85 2.59 -6.16
N LEU A 93 8.22 3.86 -6.41
CA LEU A 93 9.16 4.58 -5.55
C LEU A 93 8.56 4.85 -4.15
N GLN A 94 7.27 5.21 -4.08
CA GLN A 94 6.57 5.39 -2.80
C GLN A 94 6.46 4.07 -2.03
N ALA A 95 6.16 2.98 -2.73
CA ALA A 95 6.09 1.63 -2.16
C ALA A 95 7.44 1.18 -1.57
N THR A 96 8.55 1.50 -2.25
CA THR A 96 9.91 1.17 -1.75
C THR A 96 10.21 1.83 -0.41
N GLN A 97 9.68 3.03 -0.14
CA GLN A 97 9.84 3.70 1.15
C GLN A 97 9.11 3.00 2.30
N LEU A 98 8.12 2.16 1.99
CA LEU A 98 7.37 1.39 2.98
C LEU A 98 8.06 0.08 3.33
N VAL A 99 9.00 -0.38 2.51
CA VAL A 99 9.75 -1.61 2.78
C VAL A 99 10.47 -1.47 4.14
N GLY A 100 10.25 -2.47 4.99
CA GLY A 100 10.77 -2.51 6.35
C GLY A 100 9.93 -1.76 7.40
N LYS A 101 8.93 -0.96 6.99
CA LYS A 101 7.99 -0.31 7.90
C LYS A 101 6.86 -1.25 8.30
N GLY A 102 6.32 -1.03 9.50
CA GLY A 102 5.09 -1.66 9.96
C GLY A 102 3.88 -0.92 9.40
N VAL A 103 2.84 -1.63 8.97
CA VAL A 103 1.62 -1.04 8.42
C VAL A 103 0.37 -1.73 8.95
N LEU A 104 -0.73 -0.98 9.02
CA LEU A 104 -2.06 -1.51 9.26
C LEU A 104 -2.80 -1.73 7.94
N ILE A 105 -3.25 -2.96 7.71
CA ILE A 105 -4.00 -3.39 6.52
C ILE A 105 -5.28 -4.10 6.94
N PRO A 106 -6.30 -4.20 6.06
CA PRO A 106 -7.49 -5.00 6.28
C PRO A 106 -7.16 -6.44 6.67
N ARG A 107 -7.21 -6.72 7.98
CA ARG A 107 -6.83 -8.00 8.60
C ARG A 107 -7.38 -8.04 10.02
N ASN A 108 -7.69 -9.23 10.51
CA ASN A 108 -8.24 -9.42 11.85
C ASN A 108 -7.39 -10.32 12.76
N GLU A 109 -6.09 -10.42 12.49
CA GLU A 109 -5.14 -11.21 13.27
C GLU A 109 -4.37 -10.32 14.25
N ILE A 110 -4.15 -10.84 15.46
CA ILE A 110 -3.28 -10.26 16.49
C ILE A 110 -2.23 -11.33 16.81
N ILE A 111 -0.95 -10.93 16.83
CA ILE A 111 0.15 -11.81 17.26
C ILE A 111 0.50 -11.44 18.70
N LEU A 112 0.49 -12.40 19.61
CA LEU A 112 0.96 -12.20 20.99
C LEU A 112 2.36 -12.80 21.14
N ALA A 113 3.26 -12.08 21.80
CA ALA A 113 4.60 -12.57 22.09
C ALA A 113 5.08 -12.13 23.49
N PRO A 114 5.88 -12.97 24.18
CA PRO A 114 6.55 -12.57 25.42
C PRO A 114 7.57 -11.48 25.15
N LEU A 115 7.62 -10.49 26.02
CA LEU A 115 8.75 -9.57 26.11
C LEU A 115 9.94 -10.34 26.67
N LYS A 116 10.95 -10.58 25.84
CA LYS A 116 12.21 -11.15 26.31
C LYS A 116 12.87 -10.10 27.21
N LYS A 117 12.91 -10.33 28.53
CA LYS A 117 13.80 -9.58 29.43
C LYS A 117 15.24 -9.89 29.03
N GLU A 118 15.84 -9.05 28.21
CA GLU A 118 17.26 -9.16 27.91
C GLU A 118 18.04 -8.67 29.14
N SER A 119 18.47 -9.62 29.97
CA SER A 119 19.36 -9.39 31.11
C SER A 119 20.77 -9.08 30.61
N THR A 120 20.97 -7.91 30.02
CA THR A 120 22.29 -7.29 29.94
C THR A 120 22.17 -5.96 30.66
N GLY A 121 22.98 -5.78 31.70
CA GLY A 121 22.93 -4.61 32.56
C GLY A 121 23.02 -3.30 31.76
N GLU A 122 22.47 -2.27 32.39
CA GLU A 122 22.49 -0.85 32.03
C GLU A 122 21.27 -0.33 31.25
N ASP A 123 20.40 0.31 32.04
CA ASP A 123 19.45 1.37 31.72
C ASP A 123 18.55 1.18 30.49
N SER A 124 17.37 0.61 30.71
CA SER A 124 16.26 0.64 29.74
C SER A 124 15.01 1.18 30.42
N SER A 125 14.90 2.51 30.44
CA SER A 125 13.64 3.21 30.69
C SER A 125 12.72 3.02 29.48
N VAL A 126 11.96 1.92 29.46
CA VAL A 126 10.89 1.70 28.50
C VAL A 126 9.59 2.21 29.10
N THR A 127 9.14 3.36 28.60
CA THR A 127 7.90 4.03 29.02
C THR A 127 6.65 3.30 28.51
N LYS A 128 5.70 3.10 29.42
CA LYS A 128 4.35 2.55 29.25
C LYS A 128 3.51 3.35 28.24
N PRO A 129 2.86 2.74 27.24
CA PRO A 129 1.70 3.35 26.61
C PRO A 129 0.48 3.17 27.52
N SER A 130 0.01 4.27 28.10
CA SER A 130 -1.32 4.35 28.69
C SER A 130 -2.37 4.15 27.60
N ASN A 131 -3.47 3.47 27.93
CA ASN A 131 -4.62 3.30 27.06
C ASN A 131 -5.64 4.41 27.34
N PRO A 132 -5.75 5.45 26.49
CA PRO A 132 -6.94 6.29 26.47
C PRO A 132 -7.68 6.17 25.12
N LEU A 133 -9.02 6.19 25.18
CA LEU A 133 -9.78 6.85 24.13
C LEU A 133 -9.94 8.33 24.47
N PRO A 134 -10.16 9.20 23.46
CA PRO A 134 -10.20 10.64 23.64
C PRO A 134 -11.38 11.09 24.50
N ASP A 135 -11.05 11.81 25.57
CA ASP A 135 -11.93 12.82 26.15
C ASP A 135 -11.88 14.08 25.26
N GLU A 136 -12.97 14.86 25.24
CA GLU A 136 -13.26 15.85 24.20
C GLU A 136 -12.25 17.00 24.01
N GLY A 137 -12.01 17.37 22.73
CA GLY A 137 -11.34 18.61 22.28
C GLY A 137 -9.81 18.50 22.26
N ILE A 138 -9.07 18.67 21.15
CA ILE A 138 -8.99 19.83 20.23
C ILE A 138 -8.14 19.34 19.02
N SER A 139 -8.61 19.58 17.78
CA SER A 139 -7.74 19.74 16.58
C SER A 139 -7.16 21.17 16.64
N PRO A 140 -5.88 21.50 16.32
CA PRO A 140 -5.07 21.00 15.20
C PRO A 140 -3.54 20.98 15.49
N ASN A 141 -2.95 19.82 15.73
CA ASN A 141 -1.51 19.56 15.53
C ASN A 141 -1.26 18.09 15.86
N SER A 142 -1.11 17.24 14.84
CA SER A 142 -0.40 15.98 15.03
C SER A 142 0.98 16.31 15.59
N PRO A 143 1.38 15.61 16.65
CA PRO A 143 2.63 14.89 16.47
C PRO A 143 2.45 13.43 16.87
N SER A 144 2.86 12.58 15.94
CA SER A 144 3.60 11.38 16.24
C SER A 144 4.61 11.68 17.36
N THR A 145 4.29 11.29 18.59
CA THR A 145 5.28 11.11 19.65
C THR A 145 5.02 9.76 20.29
N PHE A 146 5.63 8.75 19.69
CA PHE A 146 6.22 7.68 20.49
C PHE A 146 7.16 8.39 21.49
N GLY A 147 6.75 8.45 22.75
CA GLY A 147 7.42 9.22 23.79
C GLY A 147 8.69 8.52 24.27
N LEU A 148 9.81 8.73 23.56
CA LEU A 148 11.14 8.70 24.13
C LEU A 148 11.56 10.14 24.43
N SER A 149 11.26 10.65 25.63
CA SER A 149 11.95 11.83 26.16
C SER A 149 11.79 11.92 27.70
N ASN A 150 12.87 11.63 28.43
CA ASN A 150 13.04 11.94 29.85
C ASN A 150 13.39 13.43 30.00
N LYS A 151 12.63 14.19 30.79
CA LYS A 151 13.15 15.36 31.53
C LYS A 151 12.16 15.85 32.61
N ASP A 152 12.65 15.83 33.86
CA ASP A 152 12.20 16.56 35.05
C ASP A 152 10.92 16.11 35.80
N ALA A 153 11.09 15.26 36.83
CA ALA A 153 10.42 15.42 38.12
C ALA A 153 11.17 14.66 39.23
N ILE A 154 11.59 15.42 40.24
CA ILE A 154 12.38 15.03 41.40
C ILE A 154 11.44 14.54 42.53
N GLU A 155 11.91 13.52 43.24
CA GLU A 155 11.63 13.07 44.62
C GLU A 155 10.23 12.61 45.05
N GLY A 156 10.21 11.36 45.55
CA GLY A 156 9.43 10.97 46.72
C GLY A 156 8.11 10.26 46.45
N GLU A 157 8.15 8.94 46.27
CA GLU A 157 7.37 8.00 47.09
C GLU A 157 7.73 6.55 46.74
N GLU A 158 8.02 5.79 47.79
CA GLU A 158 8.46 4.41 47.79
C GLU A 158 7.26 3.48 47.53
N GLY A 159 7.36 2.61 46.53
CA GLY A 159 6.53 1.40 46.44
C GLY A 159 5.20 1.50 45.68
N ALA A 160 5.26 1.54 44.35
CA ALA A 160 4.27 0.89 43.48
C ALA A 160 4.92 0.60 42.12
N GLU A 161 5.65 -0.51 42.04
CA GLU A 161 6.14 -1.05 40.77
C GLU A 161 4.90 -1.44 39.94
N ALA A 162 4.48 -0.57 39.01
CA ALA A 162 3.37 -0.86 38.10
C ALA A 162 3.72 -2.15 37.33
N PRO A 163 2.81 -3.13 37.18
CA PRO A 163 3.15 -4.41 36.59
C PRO A 163 3.58 -4.19 35.14
N GLN A 164 4.88 -4.36 34.87
CA GLN A 164 5.40 -4.45 33.51
C GLN A 164 4.65 -5.60 32.83
N SER A 165 3.89 -5.30 31.77
CA SER A 165 3.19 -6.35 31.01
C SER A 165 4.24 -7.23 30.35
N GLU A 166 4.39 -8.45 30.84
CA GLU A 166 5.38 -9.44 30.37
C GLU A 166 5.18 -9.84 28.89
N TYR A 167 4.08 -9.42 28.27
CA TYR A 167 3.69 -9.75 26.91
C TYR A 167 3.30 -8.50 26.14
N ILE A 168 3.56 -8.52 24.83
CA ILE A 168 3.16 -7.47 23.89
C ILE A 168 2.42 -8.10 22.72
N SER A 169 1.33 -7.48 22.29
CA SER A 169 0.67 -7.85 21.04
C SER A 169 1.17 -7.01 19.86
N SER A 170 1.04 -7.54 18.66
CA SER A 170 1.05 -6.70 17.46
C SER A 170 -0.07 -5.66 17.56
N PRO A 171 0.15 -4.41 17.08
CA PRO A 171 -0.91 -3.44 16.97
C PRO A 171 -2.08 -3.97 16.13
N PHE A 172 -3.29 -3.57 16.47
CA PHE A 172 -4.49 -3.87 15.71
C PHE A 172 -5.49 -2.73 15.90
N GLY A 173 -6.55 -2.73 15.11
CA GLY A 173 -7.45 -1.59 15.10
C GLY A 173 -8.63 -1.76 14.16
N PHE A 174 -9.28 -0.65 13.88
CA PHE A 174 -10.37 -0.58 12.91
C PHE A 174 -10.44 0.80 12.29
N PHE A 175 -10.93 0.86 11.05
CA PHE A 175 -11.37 2.10 10.43
C PHE A 175 -12.88 2.20 10.55
N LEU A 176 -13.34 3.32 11.10
CA LEU A 176 -14.73 3.66 11.26
C LEU A 176 -15.11 4.74 10.24
N PRO A 177 -15.91 4.41 9.20
CA PRO A 177 -16.19 5.36 8.11
C PRO A 177 -17.23 6.43 8.47
N LYS A 178 -18.03 6.21 9.52
CA LYS A 178 -19.05 7.14 10.01
C LYS A 178 -19.21 7.03 11.52
N LEU A 179 -19.75 8.07 12.13
CA LEU A 179 -19.99 8.15 13.58
C LEU A 179 -20.78 6.94 14.08
N ALA A 180 -20.33 6.38 15.20
CA ALA A 180 -20.98 5.27 15.90
C ALA A 180 -21.36 5.69 17.33
N ASP A 181 -22.52 5.27 17.81
CA ASP A 181 -22.98 5.50 19.17
C ASP A 181 -22.28 4.58 20.17
N ASN A 182 -21.93 3.37 19.72
CA ASN A 182 -21.13 2.42 20.48
C ASN A 182 -20.26 1.55 19.57
N VAL A 183 -19.17 1.06 20.13
CA VAL A 183 -18.25 0.13 19.47
C VAL A 183 -17.87 -0.98 20.45
N GLU A 184 -17.98 -2.23 20.00
CA GLU A 184 -17.55 -3.42 20.73
C GLU A 184 -16.44 -4.13 19.95
N ILE A 185 -15.33 -4.40 20.62
CA ILE A 185 -14.20 -5.16 20.09
C ILE A 185 -14.13 -6.48 20.86
N THR A 186 -14.23 -7.58 20.14
CA THR A 186 -14.14 -8.93 20.71
C THR A 186 -12.87 -9.62 20.25
N ILE A 187 -11.95 -9.91 21.18
CA ILE A 187 -10.75 -10.71 20.96
C ILE A 187 -11.08 -12.18 21.18
N ARG A 188 -10.62 -13.03 20.27
CA ARG A 188 -10.86 -14.47 20.23
C ARG A 188 -9.57 -15.26 20.08
N ASP A 189 -9.54 -16.46 20.66
CA ASP A 189 -8.42 -17.40 20.51
C ASP A 189 -8.45 -18.12 19.14
N LYS A 190 -7.51 -19.07 18.96
CA LYS A 190 -7.43 -19.93 17.77
C LYS A 190 -8.68 -20.79 17.53
N ASN A 191 -9.45 -21.07 18.57
CA ASN A 191 -10.69 -21.84 18.52
C ASN A 191 -11.92 -20.94 18.31
N ARG A 192 -11.73 -19.64 18.06
CA ARG A 192 -12.78 -18.60 17.95
C ARG A 192 -13.56 -18.36 19.24
N MET A 193 -13.06 -18.83 20.39
CA MET A 193 -13.66 -18.57 21.70
C MET A 193 -13.32 -17.16 22.16
N VAL A 194 -14.28 -16.48 22.79
CA VAL A 194 -14.08 -15.12 23.30
C VAL A 194 -13.11 -15.14 24.47
N VAL A 195 -12.10 -14.29 24.38
CA VAL A 195 -11.05 -14.10 25.38
C VAL A 195 -11.25 -12.77 26.10
N ARG A 196 -11.48 -11.70 25.33
CA ARG A 196 -11.67 -10.36 25.86
C ARG A 196 -12.71 -9.62 25.03
N THR A 197 -13.51 -8.79 25.71
CA THR A 197 -14.43 -7.86 25.08
C THR A 197 -14.09 -6.46 25.61
N ILE A 198 -13.96 -5.50 24.70
CA ILE A 198 -13.69 -4.11 25.00
C ILE A 198 -14.85 -3.31 24.40
N THR A 199 -15.56 -2.57 25.24
CA THR A 199 -16.75 -1.83 24.82
C THR A 199 -16.55 -0.34 25.03
N TYR A 200 -16.99 0.45 24.07
CA TYR A 200 -17.10 1.90 24.10
C TYR A 200 -18.57 2.26 24.01
N ASP A 201 -19.16 2.64 25.14
CA ASP A 201 -20.59 2.98 25.27
C ASP A 201 -20.85 4.49 25.03
N THR A 202 -19.92 5.17 24.38
CA THR A 202 -19.98 6.59 24.05
C THR A 202 -19.82 6.79 22.56
N GLU A 203 -20.21 7.96 22.08
CA GLU A 203 -20.06 8.33 20.68
C GLU A 203 -18.58 8.24 20.23
N VAL A 204 -18.35 7.51 19.14
CA VAL A 204 -17.05 7.33 18.49
C VAL A 204 -17.12 7.99 17.11
N LYS A 205 -16.23 8.96 16.89
CA LYS A 205 -16.16 9.73 15.64
C LYS A 205 -15.55 8.89 14.50
N PRO A 206 -15.81 9.21 13.23
CA PRO A 206 -15.15 8.53 12.13
C PRO A 206 -13.64 8.78 12.16
N ASP A 207 -12.85 7.72 12.32
CA ASP A 207 -11.39 7.76 12.29
C ASP A 207 -10.78 6.36 12.15
N ILE A 208 -9.46 6.29 12.09
CA ILE A 208 -8.66 5.07 12.24
C ILE A 208 -8.25 4.96 13.71
N TYR A 209 -8.74 3.91 14.37
CA TYR A 209 -8.40 3.59 15.74
C TYR A 209 -7.44 2.42 15.77
N ASP A 210 -6.28 2.59 16.41
CA ASP A 210 -5.31 1.52 16.64
C ASP A 210 -4.95 1.39 18.12
N MET A 211 -4.68 0.16 18.54
CA MET A 211 -4.40 -0.20 19.93
C MET A 211 -3.50 -1.43 20.01
N ALA A 212 -3.01 -1.70 21.21
CA ALA A 212 -2.30 -2.92 21.55
C ALA A 212 -3.05 -3.65 22.67
N TRP A 213 -2.84 -4.95 22.77
CA TRP A 213 -3.42 -5.80 23.79
C TRP A 213 -2.31 -6.34 24.71
N ASP A 214 -2.64 -6.41 25.99
CA ASP A 214 -1.78 -6.82 27.10
C ASP A 214 -1.70 -8.35 27.30
N GLY A 215 -2.37 -9.13 26.44
CA GLY A 215 -2.45 -10.59 26.56
C GLY A 215 -3.36 -11.09 27.69
N ARG A 216 -4.25 -10.25 28.24
CA ARG A 216 -5.16 -10.62 29.33
C ARG A 216 -6.59 -10.83 28.89
N ASP A 217 -7.31 -11.72 29.57
CA ASP A 217 -8.73 -11.98 29.39
C ASP A 217 -9.63 -10.94 30.11
N ASN A 218 -10.96 -11.11 30.02
CA ASN A 218 -11.94 -10.26 30.72
C ASN A 218 -11.81 -10.26 32.25
N ASN A 219 -11.17 -11.29 32.82
CA ASN A 219 -10.98 -11.42 34.26
C ASN A 219 -9.63 -10.83 34.71
N GLY A 220 -8.84 -10.27 33.77
CA GLY A 220 -7.51 -9.75 34.00
C GLY A 220 -6.43 -10.83 34.10
N ASN A 221 -6.74 -12.10 33.86
CA ASN A 221 -5.76 -13.18 33.86
C ASN A 221 -5.03 -13.23 32.54
N LEU A 222 -3.77 -13.69 32.55
CA LEU A 222 -3.04 -13.93 31.32
C LEU A 222 -3.67 -15.09 30.56
N VAL A 223 -3.78 -14.94 29.24
CA VAL A 223 -4.26 -16.00 28.36
C VAL A 223 -3.35 -17.23 28.38
N THR A 224 -3.93 -18.39 28.11
CA THR A 224 -3.21 -19.67 28.12
C THR A 224 -2.20 -19.82 26.98
N ASP A 225 -2.49 -19.25 25.81
CA ASP A 225 -1.62 -19.32 24.62
C ASP A 225 -0.84 -18.01 24.47
N THR A 226 0.30 -17.90 25.17
CA THR A 226 1.03 -16.64 25.31
C THR A 226 1.95 -16.28 24.14
N THR A 227 2.04 -17.14 23.13
CA THR A 227 2.88 -16.97 21.91
C THR A 227 2.07 -17.18 20.62
N GLY A 228 0.74 -17.13 20.72
CA GLY A 228 -0.17 -17.55 19.67
C GLY A 228 -0.73 -16.44 18.78
N LYS A 229 -1.44 -16.87 17.74
CA LYS A 229 -2.31 -16.01 16.94
C LYS A 229 -3.69 -15.90 17.59
N TYR A 230 -4.13 -14.67 17.75
CA TYR A 230 -5.47 -14.31 18.18
C TYR A 230 -6.19 -13.63 17.02
N TYR A 231 -7.50 -13.53 17.14
CA TYR A 231 -8.34 -12.84 16.18
C TYR A 231 -9.18 -11.80 16.90
N PHE A 232 -9.63 -10.80 16.17
CA PHE A 232 -10.60 -9.87 16.73
C PHE A 232 -11.74 -9.61 15.75
N ASP A 233 -12.87 -9.22 16.32
CA ASP A 233 -14.02 -8.69 15.61
C ASP A 233 -14.37 -7.33 16.18
N VAL A 234 -14.94 -6.47 15.34
CA VAL A 234 -15.38 -5.15 15.73
C VAL A 234 -16.81 -4.99 15.26
N LYS A 235 -17.68 -4.55 16.16
CA LYS A 235 -19.07 -4.22 15.90
C LYS A 235 -19.27 -2.77 16.28
N ALA A 236 -19.78 -1.97 15.35
CA ALA A 236 -20.12 -0.58 15.61
C ALA A 236 -21.61 -0.36 15.31
N VAL A 237 -22.30 0.41 16.13
CA VAL A 237 -23.74 0.72 15.94
C VAL A 237 -23.92 2.22 15.87
N SER A 238 -24.75 2.70 14.94
CA SER A 238 -25.21 4.10 14.87
C SER A 238 -26.70 4.15 14.62
N SER A 239 -27.41 4.95 15.40
CA SER A 239 -28.87 5.07 15.38
C SER A 239 -29.58 3.71 15.48
N GLY A 240 -29.00 2.78 16.25
CA GLY A 240 -29.52 1.41 16.41
C GLY A 240 -29.22 0.45 15.25
N ALA A 241 -28.55 0.89 14.19
CA ALA A 241 -28.15 0.05 13.06
C ALA A 241 -26.65 -0.25 13.08
N GLU A 242 -26.28 -1.50 12.75
CA GLU A 242 -24.87 -1.88 12.64
C GLU A 242 -24.19 -1.21 11.44
N ILE A 243 -22.94 -0.79 11.66
CA ILE A 243 -22.09 -0.13 10.67
C ILE A 243 -20.99 -1.10 10.27
N GLU A 244 -20.77 -1.23 8.97
CA GLU A 244 -19.61 -1.95 8.46
C GLU A 244 -18.32 -1.22 8.83
N VAL A 245 -17.41 -1.95 9.48
CA VAL A 245 -16.10 -1.46 9.91
C VAL A 245 -15.00 -2.28 9.26
N THR A 246 -13.92 -1.62 8.87
CA THR A 246 -12.75 -2.32 8.33
C THR A 246 -11.81 -2.67 9.47
N LYS A 247 -11.64 -3.96 9.76
CA LYS A 247 -10.69 -4.45 10.78
C LYS A 247 -9.27 -4.32 10.27
N LEU A 248 -8.38 -3.79 11.10
CA LEU A 248 -7.00 -3.48 10.74
C LEU A 248 -6.02 -4.30 11.58
N GLY A 249 -5.17 -5.08 10.92
CA GLY A 249 -4.13 -5.87 11.56
C GLY A 249 -2.74 -5.40 11.13
N TYR A 250 -1.80 -5.48 12.05
CA TYR A 250 -0.41 -5.15 11.78
C TYR A 250 0.28 -6.18 10.88
N THR A 251 1.08 -5.68 9.96
CA THR A 251 2.06 -6.48 9.21
C THR A 251 3.30 -5.65 8.92
N ARG A 252 4.38 -6.31 8.48
CA ARG A 252 5.59 -5.65 8.02
C ARG A 252 5.70 -5.79 6.50
N VAL A 253 6.03 -4.70 5.82
CA VAL A 253 6.28 -4.75 4.38
C VAL A 253 7.69 -5.32 4.17
N ASN A 254 7.78 -6.41 3.43
CA ASN A 254 9.03 -7.10 3.12
C ASN A 254 9.62 -6.66 1.79
N GLY A 255 8.79 -6.19 0.86
CA GLY A 255 9.22 -5.79 -0.46
C GLY A 255 8.10 -5.20 -1.30
N VAL A 256 8.42 -4.92 -2.56
CA VAL A 256 7.48 -4.46 -3.58
C VAL A 256 7.53 -5.46 -4.74
N THR A 257 6.37 -5.90 -5.19
CA THR A 257 6.22 -6.81 -6.34
C THR A 257 5.49 -6.10 -7.48
N PRO A 258 5.84 -6.38 -8.75
CA PRO A 258 5.09 -5.87 -9.89
C PRO A 258 3.64 -6.41 -9.88
N GLY A 259 2.66 -5.54 -10.12
CA GLY A 259 1.26 -5.92 -10.38
C GLY A 259 0.84 -5.59 -11.82
N SER A 260 -0.38 -5.98 -12.21
CA SER A 260 -0.94 -5.69 -13.55
C SER A 260 -1.13 -4.21 -13.80
N ASP A 261 -1.61 -3.48 -12.78
CA ASP A 261 -2.00 -2.07 -12.90
C ASP A 261 -1.16 -1.15 -12.02
N ALA A 262 -0.78 -1.63 -10.84
CA ALA A 262 0.00 -0.90 -9.84
C ALA A 262 0.94 -1.86 -9.10
N PRO A 263 2.07 -1.37 -8.55
CA PRO A 263 2.92 -2.17 -7.69
C PRO A 263 2.17 -2.63 -6.44
N LEU A 264 2.46 -3.85 -6.01
CA LEU A 264 1.92 -4.45 -4.80
C LEU A 264 3.01 -4.51 -3.72
N LEU A 265 2.59 -4.49 -2.47
CA LEU A 265 3.46 -4.62 -1.30
C LEU A 265 3.45 -6.06 -0.83
N ASP A 266 4.62 -6.68 -0.78
CA ASP A 266 4.81 -7.98 -0.16
C ASP A 266 4.73 -7.82 1.36
N VAL A 267 3.75 -8.48 1.97
CA VAL A 267 3.50 -8.46 3.42
C VAL A 267 3.72 -9.83 4.07
N GLY A 268 4.45 -10.72 3.41
CA GLY A 268 4.83 -12.04 3.91
C GLY A 268 4.37 -13.19 3.01
N ILE A 269 4.54 -14.42 3.50
CA ILE A 269 4.38 -15.68 2.75
C ILE A 269 3.17 -15.70 1.79
N GLY A 270 3.44 -15.37 0.51
CA GLY A 270 2.47 -15.42 -0.58
C GLY A 270 1.35 -14.37 -0.52
N GLN A 271 1.49 -13.32 0.27
CA GLN A 271 0.48 -12.27 0.42
C GLN A 271 1.04 -10.94 -0.10
N SER A 272 0.40 -10.39 -1.12
CA SER A 272 0.70 -9.05 -1.61
C SER A 272 -0.57 -8.19 -1.59
N VAL A 273 -0.45 -6.95 -1.16
CA VAL A 273 -1.57 -6.00 -1.04
C VAL A 273 -1.27 -4.72 -1.81
N PRO A 274 -2.29 -4.07 -2.41
CA PRO A 274 -2.07 -2.78 -3.05
C PRO A 274 -1.74 -1.70 -2.01
N LEU A 275 -1.06 -0.64 -2.46
CA LEU A 275 -0.78 0.54 -1.63
C LEU A 275 -2.04 1.14 -0.99
N SER A 276 -3.18 1.08 -1.70
CA SER A 276 -4.48 1.55 -1.23
C SER A 276 -5.06 0.77 -0.04
N SER A 277 -4.54 -0.43 0.25
CA SER A 277 -4.95 -1.22 1.42
C SER A 277 -4.27 -0.76 2.71
N ILE A 278 -3.34 0.20 2.67
CA ILE A 278 -2.70 0.71 3.88
C ILE A 278 -3.55 1.82 4.48
N PHE A 279 -3.93 1.61 5.74
CA PHE A 279 -4.63 2.62 6.54
C PHE A 279 -3.67 3.45 7.40
N LYS A 280 -2.59 2.84 7.90
CA LYS A 280 -1.60 3.51 8.75
C LYS A 280 -0.21 2.94 8.52
N VAL A 281 0.81 3.81 8.54
CA VAL A 281 2.22 3.43 8.47
C VAL A 281 2.90 3.82 9.79
N TYR A 282 3.56 2.87 10.42
CA TYR A 282 4.40 3.11 11.59
C TYR A 282 5.81 3.50 11.15
N PRO A 283 6.47 4.42 11.87
CA PRO A 283 7.88 4.72 11.63
C PRO A 283 8.72 3.46 11.84
N SER A 284 9.83 3.37 11.10
CA SER A 284 10.86 2.37 11.35
C SER A 284 11.56 2.73 12.65
N SER A 285 11.54 1.83 13.63
CA SER A 285 12.44 1.85 14.79
C SER A 285 13.88 1.63 14.38
#